data_AF-A0A2R6IDD5-F1
#
_entry.id   AF-A0A2R6IDD5-F1
#
_cell.length_a   1.000
_cell.length_b   1.000
_cell.length_c   1.000
_cell.angle_alpha   90.00
_cell.angle_beta   90.00
_cell.angle_gamma   90.00
#
_symmetry.space_group_name_H-M   'P 1'
#
loop_
_entity.id
_entity.type
_entity.pdbx_description
1 polymer ?
#
loop_
_entity_poly.entity_id
_entity_poly.type
_entity_poly.pdbx_seq_one_letter_code
_entity_poly.pdbx_strand_id
1 'polypeptide(L)' 'MVSEDTAQAVVEGIEADGGEAIAVQADVSEASDVERLFDEAESAFGQPDTVVNCAGTT' A
#
# COMPACT_ATOMS: atom_id res chain seq x y z
N MET A 1 11.45 4.17 12.14
CA MET A 1 11.17 2.80 12.61
C MET A 1 9.72 2.67 13.11
N VAL A 2 8.74 3.27 12.42
CA VAL A 2 7.30 3.18 12.78
C VAL A 2 6.45 2.71 11.59
N SER A 3 7.03 2.59 10.39
CA SER A 3 6.28 2.43 9.14
C SER A 3 6.05 0.98 8.73
N GLU A 4 7.05 0.09 8.87
CA GLU A 4 6.91 -1.32 8.47
C GLU A 4 5.99 -2.11 9.42
N ASP A 5 6.19 -2.01 10.74
CA ASP A 5 5.36 -2.75 11.72
C ASP A 5 3.88 -2.33 11.68
N THR A 6 3.58 -1.05 11.45
CA THR A 6 2.19 -0.56 11.40
C THR A 6 1.49 -0.98 10.11
N ALA A 7 2.17 -0.89 8.97
CA ALA A 7 1.60 -1.32 7.70
C ALA A 7 1.34 -2.83 7.68
N GLN A 8 2.26 -3.61 8.25
CA GLN A 8 2.12 -5.06 8.34
C GLN A 8 0.95 -5.47 9.26
N ALA A 9 0.76 -4.79 10.39
CA ALA A 9 -0.39 -5.05 11.26
C ALA A 9 -1.75 -4.81 10.57
N VAL A 10 -1.82 -3.86 9.63
CA VAL A 10 -3.03 -3.62 8.83
C VAL A 10 -3.25 -4.76 7.84
N VAL A 11 -2.19 -5.23 7.17
CA VAL A 11 -2.26 -6.41 6.28
C VAL A 11 -2.79 -7.61 7.04
N GLU A 12 -2.22 -7.93 8.20
CA GLU A 12 -2.66 -9.05 9.04
C GLU A 12 -4.14 -8.94 9.43
N GLY A 13 -4.62 -7.73 9.74
CA GLY A 13 -6.04 -7.49 10.04
C GLY A 13 -6.96 -7.77 8.84
N ILE A 14 -6.59 -7.30 7.66
CA ILE A 14 -7.36 -7.53 6.42
C ILE A 14 -7.38 -9.02 6.07
N GLU A 15 -6.24 -9.71 6.19
CA GLU A 15 -6.13 -11.15 5.96
C GLU A 15 -6.94 -11.97 6.97
N ALA A 16 -6.94 -11.56 8.25
CA ALA A 16 -7.74 -12.20 9.30
C ALA A 16 -9.25 -12.10 9.04
N ASP A 17 -9.70 -11.01 8.41
CA ASP A 17 -11.10 -10.81 7.98
C ASP A 17 -11.42 -11.55 6.65
N GLY A 18 -10.45 -12.26 6.07
CA GLY A 18 -10.60 -13.06 4.85
C GLY A 18 -10.36 -12.29 3.55
N GLY A 19 -9.79 -11.08 3.63
CA GLY A 19 -9.34 -10.30 2.48
C GLY A 19 -7.89 -10.62 2.08
N GLU A 20 -7.41 -9.92 1.06
CA GLU A 20 -6.02 -9.98 0.59
C GLU A 20 -5.44 -8.57 0.61
N ALA A 21 -4.20 -8.41 1.10
CA ALA A 21 -3.52 -7.11 1.20
C ALA A 21 -2.01 -7.25 1.06
N ILE A 22 -1.35 -6.20 0.57
CA ILE A 22 0.11 -6.06 0.58
C ILE A 22 0.49 -4.72 1.19
N ALA A 23 1.63 -4.67 1.87
CA ALA A 23 2.24 -3.44 2.33
C ALA A 23 3.39 -3.06 1.39
N VAL A 24 3.29 -1.89 0.75
CA VAL A 24 4.34 -1.35 -0.11
C VAL A 24 4.78 -0.01 0.45
N GLN A 25 6.03 0.07 0.91
CA GLN A 25 6.61 1.35 1.32
C GLN A 25 6.91 2.21 0.09
N ALA A 26 6.42 3.44 0.08
CA ALA A 26 6.65 4.42 -0.98
C ALA A 26 6.54 5.85 -0.43
N ASP A 27 7.31 6.77 -0.99
CA ASP A 27 7.11 8.21 -0.83
C ASP A 27 6.27 8.76 -1.98
N VAL A 28 5.07 9.26 -1.69
CA VAL A 28 4.15 9.79 -2.70
C VAL A 28 4.60 11.13 -3.31
N SER A 29 5.64 11.77 -2.76
CA SER A 29 6.26 12.96 -3.34
C SER A 29 7.28 12.62 -4.44
N GLU A 30 7.75 11.37 -4.47
CA GLU A 30 8.72 10.87 -5.45
C GLU A 30 7.98 10.10 -6.56
N ALA A 31 8.01 10.64 -7.79
CA ALA A 31 7.24 10.07 -8.90
C ALA A 31 7.58 8.59 -9.19
N SER A 32 8.85 8.22 -9.08
CA SER A 32 9.29 6.83 -9.29
C SER A 32 8.74 5.86 -8.24
N ASP A 33 8.53 6.34 -7.01
CA ASP A 33 7.95 5.53 -5.94
C ASP A 33 6.45 5.35 -6.14
N VAL A 34 5.77 6.37 -6.67
CA VAL A 34 4.38 6.26 -7.09
C VAL A 34 4.23 5.26 -8.24
N GLU A 35 5.04 5.33 -9.28
CA GLU A 35 5.04 4.36 -10.38
C GLU A 35 5.22 2.93 -9.87
N ARG A 36 6.23 2.70 -9.01
CA ARG A 36 6.46 1.40 -8.38
C ARG A 36 5.28 0.92 -7.54
N LEU A 37 4.62 1.81 -6.80
CA LEU A 37 3.45 1.47 -5.98
C LEU A 37 2.30 0.93 -6.85
N PHE A 38 2.08 1.53 -8.02
CA PHE A 38 1.07 1.05 -8.97
C PHE A 38 1.46 -0.28 -9.61
N ASP A 39 2.72 -0.44 -10.02
CA ASP A 39 3.21 -1.70 -10.59
C ASP A 39 3.08 -2.88 -9.62
N GLU A 40 3.40 -2.68 -8.34
CA GLU A 40 3.25 -3.70 -7.29
C GLU A 40 1.78 -4.04 -7.04
N ALA A 41 0.90 -3.04 -7.02
CA ALA A 41 -0.55 -3.26 -6.89
C ALA A 41 -1.12 -4.04 -8.08
N GLU A 42 -0.70 -3.69 -9.30
CA GLU A 42 -1.10 -4.40 -10.53
C GLU A 42 -0.59 -5.84 -10.58
N SER A 43 0.65 -6.06 -10.13
CA SER A 43 1.26 -7.39 -10.04
C SER A 43 0.52 -8.29 -9.05
N ALA A 44 0.10 -7.73 -7.91
CA ALA A 44 -0.57 -8.49 -6.85
C ALA A 44 -2.05 -8.74 -7.12
N PHE A 45 -2.78 -7.74 -7.62
CA PHE A 45 -4.26 -7.78 -7.67
C PHE A 45 -4.84 -7.50 -9.07
N GLY A 46 -4.02 -7.09 -10.04
CA GLY A 46 -4.48 -6.58 -11.33
C GLY A 46 -4.79 -5.08 -11.29
N GLN A 47 -5.42 -4.56 -12.37
CA GLN A 47 -5.65 -3.12 -12.53
C GLN A 47 -6.48 -2.54 -11.36
N PRO A 48 -6.01 -1.49 -10.67
CA PRO A 48 -6.76 -0.87 -9.58
C PRO A 48 -8.04 -0.19 -10.08
N ASP A 49 -9.18 -0.55 -9.51
CA ASP A 49 -10.46 0.12 -9.76
C ASP A 49 -10.62 1.43 -8.96
N THR A 50 -9.90 1.58 -7.85
CA THR A 50 -10.03 2.71 -6.93
C THR A 50 -8.71 3.02 -6.26
N VAL A 51 -8.40 4.31 -6.14
CA VAL A 51 -7.21 4.82 -5.43
C VAL A 51 -7.66 5.78 -4.34
N VAL A 52 -7.20 5.55 -3.12
CA VAL A 52 -7.45 6.44 -1.98
C VAL A 52 -6.11 7.02 -1.53
N ASN A 53 -5.91 8.32 -1.72
CA ASN A 53 -4.72 9.02 -1.23
C ASN A 53 -4.96 9.49 0.21
N CYS A 54 -4.34 8.80 1.17
CA CYS A 54 -4.36 9.18 2.59
C CYS A 54 -3.00 9.72 3.08
N ALA A 55 -2.10 10.08 2.15
CA ALA A 55 -0.78 10.58 2.51
C ALA A 55 -0.88 12.04 2.96
N GLY A 56 -0.58 12.30 4.23
CA GLY A 56 -0.63 13.64 4.82
C GLY A 56 0.52 13.86 5.79
N THR A 57 1.11 15.04 5.74
CA THR A 57 2.08 15.53 6.74
C THR A 57 1.44 16.66 7.54
N THR A 58 1.71 16.74 8.84
CA THR A 58 1.40 17.89 9.70
C THR A 58 2.69 18.57 10.12
#